data_AF-A0A536GRG0-F1
#
_entry.id   AF-A0A536GRG0-F1
#
_cell.length_a   1.000
_cell.length_b   1.000
_cell.length_c   1.000
_cell.angle_alpha   90.00
_cell.angle_beta   90.00
_cell.angle_gamma   90.00
#
_symmetry.space_group_name_H-M   'P 1'
#
loop_
_entity.id
_entity.type
_entity.pdbx_description
1 polymer ?
#
loop_
_entity_poly.entity_id
_entity_poly.type
_entity_poly.pdbx_seq_one_letter_code
_entity_poly.pdbx_strand_id
1 'polypeptide(L)'
;MQGNFVVGSGLLGSGPFSGTVKASGAVQFTVRSSQVAPLWFLGSIQSDGSLSGTYCSLNPAGKCDTSYGGYGNWHVFSVTGSGSLFSFLLPTLS
;
A
#
# COMPACT_ATOMS: atom_id res chain seq x y z
N MET A 1 -8.72 10.44 0.89
CA MET A 1 -9.32 9.09 0.98
C MET A 1 -8.89 8.44 2.28
N GLN A 2 -9.78 7.69 2.94
CA GLN A 2 -9.49 6.97 4.19
C GLN A 2 -10.17 5.60 4.14
N GLY A 3 -9.60 4.59 4.79
CA GLY A 3 -10.19 3.25 4.84
C GLY A 3 -9.35 2.29 5.66
N ASN A 4 -9.61 0.99 5.52
CA ASN A 4 -8.82 -0.05 6.17
C ASN A 4 -8.08 -0.88 5.11
N PHE A 5 -6.78 -1.03 5.30
CA PHE A 5 -5.90 -1.82 4.46
C PHE A 5 -5.75 -3.22 5.07
N VAL A 6 -5.97 -4.25 4.25
CA VAL A 6 -5.86 -5.65 4.66
C VAL A 6 -4.93 -6.34 3.67
N VAL A 7 -4.02 -7.16 4.20
CA VAL A 7 -3.10 -7.97 3.40
C VAL A 7 -3.57 -9.41 3.38
N GLY A 8 -3.15 -10.18 2.37
CA GLY A 8 -3.45 -11.60 2.28
C GLY A 8 -2.83 -12.41 3.43
N SER A 9 -3.28 -13.66 3.57
CA SER A 9 -2.74 -14.57 4.59
C SER A 9 -1.23 -14.72 4.48
N GLY A 10 -0.52 -14.60 5.61
CA GLY A 10 0.95 -14.71 5.69
C GLY A 10 1.68 -13.37 5.60
N LEU A 11 0.99 -12.26 5.38
CA LEU A 11 1.57 -10.91 5.37
C LEU A 11 1.20 -10.13 6.64
N LEU A 12 2.10 -9.25 7.09
CA LEU A 12 1.89 -8.35 8.23
C LEU A 12 1.80 -6.90 7.73
N GLY A 13 0.94 -6.09 8.37
CA GLY A 13 0.81 -4.67 8.04
C GLY A 13 -0.60 -4.19 7.72
N SER A 14 -1.65 -4.93 8.09
CA SER A 14 -3.02 -4.42 8.04
C SER A 14 -3.22 -3.23 8.99
N GLY A 15 -4.13 -2.33 8.63
CA GLY A 15 -4.55 -1.23 9.49
C GLY A 15 -5.17 -0.05 8.74
N PRO A 16 -5.54 1.01 9.46
CA PRO A 16 -6.15 2.18 8.85
C PRO A 16 -5.17 2.85 7.89
N PHE A 17 -5.68 3.27 6.74
CA PHE A 17 -4.93 4.05 5.76
C PHE A 17 -5.54 5.41 5.51
N SER A 18 -4.68 6.36 5.15
CA SER A 18 -5.05 7.71 4.74
C SER A 18 -4.20 8.16 3.56
N GLY A 19 -4.81 8.82 2.57
CA GLY A 19 -4.10 9.20 1.35
C GLY A 19 -4.86 10.14 0.43
N THR A 20 -4.31 10.30 -0.77
CA THR A 20 -4.84 11.13 -1.86
C THR A 20 -4.77 10.38 -3.20
N VAL A 21 -5.77 10.65 -4.04
CA VAL A 21 -5.74 10.33 -5.47
C VAL A 21 -5.84 11.66 -6.19
N LYS A 22 -4.88 11.97 -7.06
CA LYS A 22 -4.92 13.16 -7.91
C LYS A 22 -5.77 12.87 -9.15
N ALA A 23 -6.33 13.91 -9.76
CA ALA A 23 -7.05 13.79 -11.03
C ALA A 23 -6.21 13.17 -12.16
N SER A 24 -4.87 13.27 -12.06
CA SER A 24 -3.92 12.60 -12.96
C SER A 24 -3.80 11.09 -12.76
N GLY A 25 -4.55 10.50 -11.83
CA GLY A 25 -4.45 9.09 -11.45
C GLY A 25 -3.28 8.76 -10.52
N ALA A 26 -2.51 9.74 -10.05
CA ALA A 26 -1.43 9.51 -9.08
C ALA A 26 -2.02 9.20 -7.70
N VAL A 27 -1.55 8.13 -7.07
CA VAL A 27 -2.04 7.61 -5.80
C VAL A 27 -0.93 7.68 -4.76
N GLN A 28 -1.27 8.15 -3.58
CA GLN A 28 -0.39 8.14 -2.42
C GLN A 28 -1.18 7.83 -1.16
N PHE A 29 -0.76 6.86 -0.36
CA PHE A 29 -1.38 6.62 0.94
C PHE A 29 -0.39 6.05 1.96
N THR A 30 -0.70 6.24 3.23
CA THR A 30 0.06 5.68 4.35
C THR A 30 -0.83 4.72 5.10
N VAL A 31 -0.32 3.51 5.36
CA VAL A 31 -0.94 2.51 6.22
C VAL A 31 -0.25 2.56 7.57
N ARG A 32 -1.03 2.77 8.64
CA ARG A 32 -0.53 2.65 10.01
C ARG A 32 -0.83 1.25 10.51
N SER A 33 0.17 0.59 11.07
CA SER A 33 0.02 -0.71 11.72
C SER A 33 0.61 -0.64 13.13
N SER A 34 0.06 -1.43 14.05
CA SER A 34 0.63 -1.64 15.38
C SER A 34 1.69 -2.76 15.40
N GLN A 35 1.82 -3.52 14.31
CA GLN A 35 2.67 -4.71 14.23
C GLN A 35 3.96 -4.48 13.44
N VAL A 36 3.94 -3.53 12.51
CA VAL A 36 5.08 -3.17 11.64
C VAL A 36 5.21 -1.66 11.53
N ALA A 37 6.38 -1.19 11.09
CA ALA A 37 6.59 0.23 10.80
C ALA A 37 5.52 0.73 9.79
N PRO A 38 5.06 2.00 9.91
CA PRO A 38 4.10 2.56 8.97
C PRO A 38 4.59 2.40 7.54
N LEU A 39 3.70 1.99 6.64
CA LEU A 39 4.02 1.79 5.24
C LEU A 39 3.51 2.96 4.43
N TRP A 40 4.35 3.52 3.56
CA TRP A 40 3.96 4.54 2.61
C TRP A 40 3.96 3.97 1.22
N PHE A 41 2.84 4.15 0.52
CA PHE A 41 2.59 3.67 -0.82
C PHE A 41 2.51 4.85 -1.77
N LEU A 42 3.22 4.71 -2.89
CA LEU A 42 3.16 5.57 -4.05
C LEU A 42 2.79 4.74 -5.26
N GLY A 43 1.97 5.28 -6.15
CA GLY A 43 1.61 4.57 -7.37
C GLY A 43 0.72 5.39 -8.30
N SER A 44 0.14 4.70 -9.27
CA SER A 44 -0.82 5.28 -10.20
C SER A 44 -1.89 4.27 -10.62
N ILE A 45 -3.04 4.82 -10.98
CA ILE A 45 -4.11 4.09 -11.68
C ILE A 45 -3.67 3.91 -13.12
N GLN A 46 -3.65 2.66 -13.58
CA GLN A 46 -3.32 2.29 -14.95
C GLN A 46 -4.54 2.39 -15.87
N SER A 47 -4.31 2.34 -17.18
CA SER A 47 -5.39 2.43 -18.19
C SER A 47 -6.39 1.27 -18.13
N ASP A 48 -5.97 0.11 -17.64
CA ASP A 48 -6.83 -1.06 -17.42
C ASP A 48 -7.59 -1.01 -16.08
N GLY A 49 -7.47 0.09 -15.33
CA GLY A 49 -8.09 0.29 -14.03
C GLY A 49 -7.37 -0.41 -12.86
N SER A 50 -6.26 -1.11 -13.12
CA SER A 50 -5.38 -1.62 -12.07
C SER A 50 -4.63 -0.48 -11.38
N LEU A 51 -4.07 -0.76 -10.20
CA LEU A 51 -3.18 0.15 -9.50
C LEU A 51 -1.82 -0.50 -9.33
N SER A 52 -0.75 0.26 -9.53
CA SER A 52 0.60 -0.25 -9.32
C SER A 52 1.51 0.83 -8.77
N GLY A 53 2.60 0.42 -8.13
CA GLY A 53 3.65 1.34 -7.70
C GLY A 53 4.62 0.72 -6.71
N THR A 54 5.16 1.56 -5.83
CA THR A 54 6.16 1.19 -4.83
C THR A 54 5.68 1.51 -3.42
N TYR A 55 6.25 0.80 -2.45
CA TYR A 55 6.07 1.10 -1.04
C TYR A 55 7.41 1.07 -0.29
N CYS A 56 7.45 1.75 0.85
CA CYS A 56 8.56 1.71 1.80
C CYS A 56 8.03 1.81 3.23
N SER A 57 8.77 1.26 4.19
CA SER A 57 8.59 1.56 5.59
C SER A 57 9.06 2.98 5.91
N LEU A 58 8.32 3.66 6.77
CA LEU A 58 8.64 4.98 7.27
C LEU A 58 9.34 4.87 8.61
N ASN A 59 10.42 5.64 8.77
CA ASN A 59 11.01 5.91 10.08
C ASN A 59 10.14 6.89 10.90
N PRO A 60 10.46 7.15 12.18
CA PRO A 60 9.69 8.07 13.02
C PRO A 60 9.66 9.52 12.51
N ALA A 61 10.60 9.90 11.64
CA ALA A 61 10.62 11.20 10.96
C ALA A 61 9.72 11.24 9.70
N GLY A 62 9.00 10.16 9.39
CA GLY A 62 8.11 10.05 8.24
C GLY A 62 8.84 9.96 6.90
N LYS A 63 10.10 9.52 6.89
CA LYS A 63 10.89 9.30 5.66
C LYS A 63 10.95 7.82 5.32
N CYS A 64 10.95 7.50 4.01
CA CYS A 64 11.30 6.16 3.56
C CYS A 64 12.65 5.77 4.11
N ASP A 65 12.68 4.64 4.81
CA ASP A 65 13.90 4.10 5.39
C ASP A 65 13.82 2.57 5.37
N THR A 66 14.58 1.98 4.46
CA THR A 66 14.61 0.52 4.25
C THR A 66 15.29 -0.22 5.40
N SER A 67 15.93 0.49 6.34
CA SER A 67 16.43 -0.12 7.58
C SER A 67 15.35 -0.25 8.66
N TYR A 68 14.26 0.51 8.54
CA TYR A 68 13.12 0.51 9.48
C TYR A 68 12.04 -0.52 9.14
N GLY A 69 12.15 -1.18 7.99
CA GLY A 69 11.24 -2.24 7.56
C GLY A 69 11.34 -2.52 6.07
N GLY A 70 10.25 -3.04 5.49
CA GLY A 70 10.23 -3.49 4.11
C GLY A 70 10.10 -2.36 3.08
N TYR A 71 10.51 -2.67 1.86
CA TYR A 71 10.22 -1.86 0.67
C TYR A 71 9.99 -2.80 -0.52
N GLY A 72 9.30 -2.31 -1.54
CA GLY A 72 9.06 -3.13 -2.72
C GLY A 72 8.08 -2.52 -3.68
N ASN A 73 7.71 -3.32 -4.67
CA ASN A 73 6.64 -3.00 -5.61
C ASN A 73 5.33 -3.58 -5.11
N TRP A 74 4.23 -2.96 -5.51
CA TRP A 74 2.89 -3.48 -5.28
C TRP A 74 2.05 -3.33 -6.54
N HIS A 75 1.08 -4.23 -6.69
CA HIS A 75 0.14 -4.25 -7.79
C HIS A 75 -1.22 -4.70 -7.27
N VAL A 76 -2.29 -4.04 -7.69
CA VAL A 76 -3.66 -4.43 -7.40
C VAL A 76 -4.45 -4.45 -8.69
N PHE A 77 -5.04 -5.61 -8.97
CA PHE A 77 -5.95 -5.78 -10.09
C PHE A 77 -7.35 -5.30 -9.70
N SER A 78 -8.03 -4.64 -10.63
CA SER A 78 -9.47 -4.38 -10.48
C SER A 78 -10.20 -5.72 -10.60
N VAL A 79 -10.74 -6.23 -9.50
CA VAL A 79 -11.73 -7.31 -9.55
C VAL A 79 -13.09 -6.68 -9.81
N THR A 80 -13.68 -6.96 -10.97
CA THR A 80 -15.06 -6.59 -11.29
C THR A 80 -16.01 -7.31 -10.33
N GLY A 81 -16.36 -6.64 -9.23
CA GLY A 81 -17.32 -7.09 -8.21
C GLY A 81 -17.46 -6.03 -7.12
N SER A 82 -18.69 -5.75 -6.70
CA SER A 82 -19.14 -4.58 -5.91
C SER A 82 -18.59 -4.39 -4.49
N GLY A 83 -17.33 -4.75 -4.25
CA GLY A 83 -16.58 -4.44 -3.03
C GLY A 83 -15.10 -4.70 -3.29
N SER A 84 -14.37 -3.66 -3.69
CA SER A 84 -12.93 -3.78 -4.01
C SER A 84 -12.13 -4.16 -2.77
N LEU A 85 -11.86 -5.45 -2.62
CA LEU A 85 -10.85 -5.98 -1.70
C LEU A 85 -9.50 -5.85 -2.38
N PHE A 86 -8.70 -4.87 -1.96
CA PHE A 86 -7.34 -4.69 -2.46
C PHE A 86 -6.44 -5.77 -1.84
N SER A 87 -5.93 -6.69 -2.66
CA SER A 87 -5.00 -7.73 -2.22
C SER A 87 -3.59 -7.29 -2.58
N PHE A 88 -2.76 -6.99 -1.57
CA PHE A 88 -1.36 -6.62 -1.78
C PHE A 88 -0.50 -7.88 -1.76
N LEU A 89 0.22 -8.13 -2.84
CA LEU A 89 1.32 -9.10 -2.88
C LEU A 89 2.59 -8.36 -2.47
N LEU A 90 2.96 -8.44 -1.19
CA LEU A 90 4.30 -8.03 -0.76
C LEU A 90 5.25 -9.22 -0.95
N PRO A 91 6.46 -9.02 -1.51
CA PRO A 91 7.44 -10.09 -1.58
C PRO A 91 7.74 -10.56 -0.14
N THR A 92 7.67 -11.87 0.08
CA THR A 92 8.04 -12.49 1.35
C THR A 92 9.52 -12.22 1.61
N LEU A 93 9.87 -11.71 2.80
CA LEU A 93 11.25 -11.74 3.26
C LEU A 93 11.66 -13.21 3.41
N SER A 94 12.67 -13.63 2.64
CA SER A 94 13.40 -14.89 2.79
C SER A 94 14.43 -14.80 3.91
#